data_AF-A0A358M6T4-F1
#
_entry.id   AF-A0A358M6T4-F1
#
_cell.length_a   1.000
_cell.length_b   1.000
_cell.length_c   1.000
_cell.angle_alpha   90.00
_cell.angle_beta   90.00
_cell.angle_gamma   90.00
#
_symmetry.space_group_name_H-M   'P 1'
#
loop_
_entity.id
_entity.type
_entity.pdbx_description
1 polymer ?
#
loop_
_entity_poly.entity_id
_entity_poly.type
_entity_poly.pdbx_seq_one_letter_code
_entity_poly.pdbx_strand_id
1 'polypeptide(L)'
;DYTHIVVAYTGELNENAKTGQKEGNPNEVYLEFSNNPNGEGFGRTEKQYVVVFTYTLNGLKYDGNFDSYEKEARLAGAKFVLLNSTQNKAALVAFGGTFIEWVDLPGNAESYADVTLEEWNNMYADAGRDVVLTSSSIGIVRISGLDDDEYYLLEIEAPAGYNMLKAPVKVSITSVLQHVNFYGSNQDQILTDLYAIVNDDAENPMHCTMLGGGTVTVPLANFSGTTLPETGGIGTTIFFAAGGVLAVGAGILLVVRKRVKSENK
;
A
#
# COMPACT_ATOMS: atom_id res chain seq x y z
N ASP A 1 -46.98 -3.46 -7.03
CA ASP A 1 -45.84 -4.18 -7.60
C ASP A 1 -45.12 -3.31 -8.60
N TYR A 2 -43.85 -2.99 -8.33
CA TYR A 2 -43.00 -2.26 -9.27
C TYR A 2 -42.15 -3.28 -10.03
N THR A 3 -42.22 -3.23 -11.36
CA THR A 3 -41.33 -4.00 -12.23
C THR A 3 -40.02 -3.24 -12.35
N HIS A 4 -38.90 -3.86 -11.97
CA HIS A 4 -37.57 -3.27 -12.04
C HIS A 4 -36.77 -3.93 -13.15
N ILE A 5 -35.90 -3.16 -13.80
CA ILE A 5 -34.82 -3.68 -14.65
C ILE A 5 -33.56 -3.71 -13.78
N VAL A 6 -32.93 -4.88 -13.65
CA VAL A 6 -31.68 -5.05 -12.91
C VAL A 6 -30.58 -5.40 -13.89
N VAL A 7 -29.48 -4.64 -13.86
CA VAL A 7 -28.28 -4.92 -14.64
C VAL A 7 -27.17 -5.25 -13.66
N ALA A 8 -26.60 -6.45 -13.78
CA ALA A 8 -25.46 -6.91 -12.99
C ALA A 8 -24.30 -7.25 -13.92
N TYR A 9 -23.11 -6.79 -13.58
CA TYR A 9 -21.87 -7.09 -14.29
C TYR A 9 -20.70 -7.07 -13.31
N THR A 10 -19.59 -7.67 -13.73
CA THR A 10 -18.32 -7.66 -13.00
C THR A 10 -17.28 -6.90 -13.81
N GLY A 11 -16.32 -6.31 -13.10
CA GLY A 11 -15.14 -5.67 -13.69
C GLY A 11 -13.94 -5.92 -12.80
N GLU A 12 -12.77 -6.04 -13.41
CA GLU A 12 -11.49 -6.25 -12.72
C GLU A 12 -10.61 -5.02 -12.94
N LEU A 13 -9.91 -4.61 -11.88
CA LEU A 13 -8.85 -3.61 -12.02
C LEU A 13 -7.69 -4.24 -12.79
N ASN A 14 -7.24 -3.56 -13.84
CA ASN A 14 -6.10 -3.99 -14.65
C ASN A 14 -4.85 -3.14 -14.36
N GLU A 15 -3.78 -3.36 -15.10
CA GLU A 15 -2.49 -2.68 -14.93
C GLU A 15 -2.56 -1.14 -15.09
N ASN A 16 -3.66 -0.60 -15.63
CA ASN A 16 -3.89 0.84 -15.78
C ASN A 16 -4.65 1.46 -14.59
N ALA A 17 -5.00 0.66 -13.58
CA ALA A 17 -5.67 1.13 -12.38
C ALA A 17 -4.88 2.25 -11.71
N LYS A 18 -5.61 3.22 -11.14
CA LYS A 18 -5.01 4.29 -10.34
C LYS A 18 -4.65 3.72 -8.98
N THR A 19 -3.41 3.24 -8.86
CA THR A 19 -2.89 2.64 -7.62
C THR A 19 -2.36 3.71 -6.67
N GLY A 20 -2.82 3.69 -5.43
CA GLY A 20 -2.34 4.60 -4.40
C GLY A 20 -2.72 6.07 -4.59
N GLN A 21 -3.63 6.35 -5.53
CA GLN A 21 -4.09 7.68 -5.90
C GLN A 21 -5.47 7.95 -5.28
N LYS A 22 -5.68 9.21 -4.87
CA LYS A 22 -6.92 9.63 -4.21
C LYS A 22 -8.14 9.56 -5.12
N GLU A 23 -7.93 9.64 -6.44
CA GLU A 23 -8.99 9.64 -7.45
C GLU A 23 -9.70 8.27 -7.54
N GLY A 24 -9.07 7.21 -7.02
CA GLY A 24 -9.58 5.85 -7.11
C GLY A 24 -9.86 5.42 -8.54
N ASN A 25 -10.76 4.46 -8.70
CA ASN A 25 -11.16 3.90 -9.97
C ASN A 25 -12.70 3.99 -10.08
N PRO A 26 -13.22 5.13 -10.58
CA PRO A 26 -14.66 5.36 -10.65
C PRO A 26 -15.30 4.61 -11.80
N ASN A 27 -16.55 4.21 -11.60
CA ASN A 27 -17.43 3.67 -12.63
C ASN A 27 -18.72 4.51 -12.68
N GLU A 28 -19.15 4.86 -13.88
CA GLU A 28 -20.34 5.68 -14.15
C GLU A 28 -21.39 4.85 -14.90
N VAL A 29 -22.66 4.95 -14.50
CA VAL A 29 -23.78 4.33 -15.22
C VAL A 29 -24.95 5.30 -15.36
N TYR A 30 -25.62 5.24 -16.51
CA TYR A 30 -26.91 5.89 -16.76
C TYR A 30 -27.66 5.09 -17.83
N LEU A 31 -28.99 5.21 -17.86
CA LEU A 31 -29.82 4.63 -18.91
C LEU A 31 -30.17 5.69 -19.93
N GLU A 32 -29.98 5.38 -21.21
CA GLU A 32 -30.50 6.15 -22.33
C GLU A 32 -31.72 5.42 -22.92
N PHE A 33 -32.80 6.15 -23.19
CA PHE A 33 -34.04 5.58 -23.70
C PHE A 33 -34.70 6.53 -24.72
N SER A 34 -35.42 5.99 -25.70
CA SER A 34 -36.21 6.81 -26.62
C SER A 34 -37.32 7.52 -25.86
N ASN A 35 -37.44 8.84 -26.04
CA ASN A 35 -38.45 9.65 -25.37
C ASN A 35 -39.50 10.23 -26.33
N ASN A 36 -39.37 9.97 -27.64
CA ASN A 36 -40.31 10.41 -28.66
C ASN A 36 -40.68 9.25 -29.59
N PRO A 37 -41.96 8.81 -29.61
CA PRO A 37 -42.37 7.68 -30.44
C PRO A 37 -42.33 7.95 -31.95
N ASN A 38 -42.20 9.22 -32.38
CA ASN A 38 -42.23 9.62 -33.79
C ASN A 38 -40.94 10.35 -34.22
N GLY A 39 -39.85 10.28 -33.45
CA GLY A 39 -38.59 10.95 -33.78
C GLY A 39 -37.40 10.36 -33.05
N GLU A 40 -36.20 10.85 -33.38
CA GLU A 40 -34.91 10.33 -32.87
C GLU A 40 -34.51 10.90 -31.49
N GLY A 41 -35.49 11.25 -30.65
CA GLY A 41 -35.26 11.87 -29.35
C GLY A 41 -34.86 10.85 -28.28
N PHE A 42 -33.83 11.18 -27.48
CA PHE A 42 -33.39 10.38 -26.34
C PHE A 42 -33.54 11.13 -25.02
N GLY A 43 -33.99 10.41 -23.99
CA GLY A 43 -33.92 10.80 -22.59
C GLY A 43 -32.79 10.02 -21.89
N ARG A 44 -32.25 10.60 -20.81
CA ARG A 44 -31.23 9.95 -19.97
C ARG A 44 -31.64 10.05 -18.51
N THR A 45 -31.34 9.01 -17.73
CA THR A 45 -31.47 9.07 -16.26
C THR A 45 -30.36 9.93 -15.66
N GLU A 46 -30.51 10.30 -14.39
CA GLU A 46 -29.37 10.77 -13.60
C GLU A 46 -28.26 9.71 -13.61
N LYS A 47 -27.02 10.19 -13.60
CA LYS A 47 -25.85 9.33 -13.53
C LYS A 47 -25.67 8.81 -12.12
N GLN A 48 -25.32 7.53 -12.01
CA GLN A 48 -24.89 6.93 -10.76
C GLN A 48 -23.42 6.57 -10.85
N TYR A 49 -22.72 6.72 -9.73
CA TYR A 49 -21.29 6.44 -9.64
C TYR A 49 -21.00 5.48 -8.50
N VAL A 50 -20.00 4.63 -8.72
CA VAL A 50 -19.31 3.88 -7.67
C VAL A 50 -17.80 4.08 -7.86
N VAL A 51 -17.01 3.86 -6.82
CA VAL A 51 -15.54 3.96 -6.88
C VAL A 51 -14.93 2.81 -6.09
N VAL A 52 -13.86 2.24 -6.63
CA VAL A 52 -13.02 1.25 -5.94
C VAL A 52 -11.59 1.76 -5.84
N PHE A 53 -10.89 1.36 -4.78
CA PHE A 53 -9.51 1.77 -4.52
C PHE A 53 -8.60 0.55 -4.55
N THR A 54 -7.34 0.80 -4.87
CA THR A 54 -6.25 -0.16 -4.69
C THR A 54 -5.02 0.61 -4.23
N TYR A 55 -4.24 0.01 -3.34
CA TYR A 55 -3.29 0.70 -2.49
C TYR A 55 -1.85 0.42 -2.90
N THR A 56 -0.94 1.20 -2.31
CA THR A 56 0.50 1.06 -2.46
C THR A 56 1.13 0.89 -1.09
N LEU A 57 1.96 -0.13 -0.95
CA LEU A 57 2.84 -0.36 0.19
C LEU A 57 4.27 0.02 -0.18
N ASN A 58 4.85 0.94 0.59
CA ASN A 58 6.28 1.19 0.57
C ASN A 58 6.94 0.60 1.82
N GLY A 59 7.92 -0.28 1.65
CA GLY A 59 8.90 -0.59 2.68
C GLY A 59 10.03 0.44 2.65
N LEU A 60 10.22 1.20 3.74
CA LEU A 60 11.33 2.12 3.89
C LEU A 60 12.49 1.42 4.62
N LYS A 61 13.45 0.94 3.85
CA LYS A 61 14.67 0.30 4.34
C LYS A 61 15.64 1.34 4.90
N TYR A 62 16.03 1.17 6.16
CA TYR A 62 16.97 2.08 6.83
C TYR A 62 17.89 1.37 7.83
N ASP A 63 18.96 2.04 8.25
CA ASP A 63 19.85 1.65 9.35
C ASP A 63 19.15 1.93 10.68
N GLY A 64 18.89 0.86 11.44
CA GLY A 64 18.17 0.91 12.71
C GLY A 64 18.91 1.67 13.83
N ASN A 65 20.18 2.04 13.63
CA ASN A 65 20.91 2.92 14.56
C ASN A 65 20.54 4.40 14.41
N PHE A 66 19.74 4.76 13.41
CA PHE A 66 19.31 6.11 13.09
C PHE A 66 17.78 6.20 13.07
N ASP A 67 17.26 7.43 13.01
CA ASP A 67 15.84 7.64 12.77
C ASP A 67 15.51 7.35 11.29
N SER A 68 14.41 6.62 11.05
CA SER A 68 13.90 6.32 9.72
C SER A 68 13.60 7.55 8.85
N TYR A 69 13.38 8.73 9.45
CA TYR A 69 13.16 9.98 8.71
C TYR A 69 14.44 10.58 8.14
N GLU A 70 15.61 10.18 8.63
CA GLU A 70 16.90 10.67 8.15
C GLU A 70 17.22 10.08 6.77
N LYS A 71 17.70 10.93 5.85
CA LYS A 71 17.98 10.48 4.48
C LYS A 71 19.23 9.62 4.43
N GLU A 72 20.17 9.90 5.31
CA GLU A 72 21.46 9.26 5.49
C GLU A 72 21.29 7.84 6.04
N ALA A 73 20.19 7.56 6.74
CA ALA A 73 19.85 6.24 7.25
C ALA A 73 19.35 5.28 6.16
N ARG A 74 18.98 5.77 4.97
CA ARG A 74 18.33 4.96 3.92
C ARG A 74 19.28 3.91 3.34
N LEU A 75 18.81 2.68 3.19
CA LEU A 75 19.61 1.56 2.69
C LEU A 75 19.07 1.02 1.37
N ALA A 76 19.90 1.10 0.33
CA ALA A 76 19.64 0.50 -0.98
C ALA A 76 20.14 -0.96 -1.04
N GLY A 77 19.59 -1.74 -1.97
CA GLY A 77 20.07 -3.07 -2.30
C GLY A 77 19.55 -4.21 -1.42
N ALA A 78 18.68 -3.94 -0.44
CA ALA A 78 17.95 -5.02 0.24
C ALA A 78 16.98 -5.67 -0.75
N LYS A 79 16.87 -7.00 -0.74
CA LYS A 79 15.92 -7.73 -1.58
C LYS A 79 14.79 -8.31 -0.76
N PHE A 80 13.58 -8.15 -1.28
CA PHE A 80 12.36 -8.59 -0.64
C PHE A 80 11.46 -9.39 -1.58
N VAL A 81 10.67 -10.26 -0.99
CA VAL A 81 9.50 -10.88 -1.61
C VAL A 81 8.28 -10.50 -0.77
N LEU A 82 7.18 -10.13 -1.44
CA LEU A 82 5.89 -9.96 -0.77
C LEU A 82 5.15 -11.30 -0.79
N LEU A 83 4.77 -11.80 0.37
CA LEU A 83 3.94 -13.00 0.52
C LEU A 83 2.51 -12.62 0.88
N ASN A 84 1.56 -13.45 0.47
CA ASN A 84 0.15 -13.32 0.86
C ASN A 84 -0.06 -13.61 2.37
N SER A 85 -1.27 -13.38 2.87
CA SER A 85 -1.65 -13.61 4.28
C SER A 85 -1.37 -15.03 4.80
N THR A 86 -1.42 -16.03 3.92
CA THR A 86 -1.10 -17.43 4.29
C THR A 86 0.37 -17.81 4.09
N GLN A 87 1.23 -16.88 3.64
CA GLN A 87 2.67 -17.07 3.41
C GLN A 87 3.03 -18.21 2.45
N ASN A 88 2.11 -18.62 1.59
CA ASN A 88 2.26 -19.76 0.68
C ASN A 88 2.31 -19.37 -0.80
N LYS A 89 2.18 -18.08 -1.11
CA LYS A 89 2.33 -17.52 -2.45
C LYS A 89 3.15 -16.24 -2.39
N ALA A 90 3.88 -15.97 -3.46
CA ALA A 90 4.63 -14.74 -3.67
C ALA A 90 3.90 -13.83 -4.66
N ALA A 91 4.05 -12.52 -4.49
CA ALA A 91 3.57 -11.55 -5.45
C ALA A 91 4.48 -11.52 -6.68
N LEU A 92 3.92 -11.80 -7.85
CA LEU A 92 4.55 -11.47 -9.12
C LEU A 92 4.26 -10.00 -9.43
N VAL A 93 5.29 -9.21 -9.71
CA VAL A 93 5.16 -7.78 -9.98
C VAL A 93 5.74 -7.41 -11.34
N ALA A 94 5.19 -6.39 -11.99
CA ALA A 94 5.78 -5.74 -13.16
C ALA A 94 6.92 -4.80 -12.74
N PHE A 95 7.71 -4.33 -13.72
CA PHE A 95 8.72 -3.29 -13.50
C PHE A 95 8.14 -2.08 -12.75
N GLY A 96 8.79 -1.67 -11.67
CA GLY A 96 8.32 -0.58 -10.80
C GLY A 96 7.40 -1.02 -9.65
N GLY A 97 7.12 -2.32 -9.52
CA GLY A 97 6.45 -2.90 -8.35
C GLY A 97 4.92 -2.99 -8.45
N THR A 98 4.34 -2.94 -9.64
CA THR A 98 2.89 -3.15 -9.79
C THR A 98 2.56 -4.63 -9.67
N PHE A 99 1.73 -5.01 -8.71
CA PHE A 99 1.20 -6.34 -8.52
C PHE A 99 0.51 -6.85 -9.79
N ILE A 100 0.81 -8.09 -10.16
CA ILE A 100 0.19 -8.81 -11.29
C ILE A 100 -0.71 -9.91 -10.73
N GLU A 101 -0.13 -10.86 -10.01
CA GLU A 101 -0.84 -12.03 -9.48
C GLU A 101 -0.06 -12.71 -8.34
N TRP A 102 -0.73 -13.63 -7.64
CA TRP A 102 -0.11 -14.50 -6.65
C TRP A 102 0.37 -15.80 -7.30
N VAL A 103 1.68 -16.05 -7.25
CA VAL A 103 2.32 -17.25 -7.80
C VAL A 103 2.77 -18.20 -6.69
N ASP A 104 2.80 -19.50 -6.98
CA ASP A 104 3.28 -20.52 -6.03
C ASP A 104 4.78 -20.34 -5.76
N LEU A 105 5.23 -20.74 -4.57
CA LEU A 105 6.65 -20.66 -4.19
C LEU A 105 7.53 -21.46 -5.17
N PRO A 106 8.77 -21.01 -5.44
CA PRO A 106 9.63 -21.70 -6.39
C PRO A 106 10.03 -23.08 -5.85
N GLY A 107 10.43 -23.97 -6.77
CA GLY A 107 10.85 -25.33 -6.41
C GLY A 107 9.74 -26.24 -5.86
N ASN A 108 8.48 -25.81 -5.88
CA ASN A 108 7.35 -26.45 -5.18
C ASN A 108 7.56 -26.51 -3.66
N ALA A 109 8.23 -25.50 -3.08
CA ALA A 109 8.40 -25.43 -1.64
C ALA A 109 7.05 -25.34 -0.91
N GLU A 110 6.91 -26.08 0.20
CA GLU A 110 5.71 -26.02 1.06
C GLU A 110 5.75 -24.79 1.99
N SER A 111 6.93 -24.20 2.18
CA SER A 111 7.18 -23.04 3.03
C SER A 111 8.20 -22.11 2.39
N TYR A 112 8.02 -20.80 2.54
CA TYR A 112 9.00 -19.81 2.10
C TYR A 112 10.36 -19.99 2.76
N ALA A 113 10.40 -20.60 3.95
CA ALA A 113 11.63 -20.81 4.72
C ALA A 113 12.54 -21.88 4.08
N ASP A 114 12.00 -22.73 3.21
CA ASP A 114 12.75 -23.77 2.51
C ASP A 114 13.31 -23.27 1.16
N VAL A 115 12.92 -22.06 0.74
CA VAL A 115 13.33 -21.49 -0.55
C VAL A 115 14.69 -20.80 -0.41
N THR A 116 15.63 -21.16 -1.28
CA THR A 116 16.95 -20.55 -1.34
C THR A 116 16.94 -19.19 -2.05
N LEU A 117 17.95 -18.36 -1.76
CA LEU A 117 18.15 -17.09 -2.47
C LEU A 117 18.32 -17.29 -3.99
N GLU A 118 18.96 -18.38 -4.42
CA GLU A 118 19.12 -18.71 -5.84
C GLU A 118 17.77 -19.03 -6.50
N GLU A 119 16.91 -19.80 -5.84
CA GLU A 119 15.57 -20.11 -6.35
C GLU A 119 14.71 -18.85 -6.47
N TRP A 120 14.73 -17.96 -5.48
CA TRP A 120 14.05 -16.66 -5.56
C TRP A 120 14.56 -15.83 -6.74
N ASN A 121 15.87 -15.64 -6.87
CA ASN A 121 16.44 -14.81 -7.93
C ASN A 121 16.26 -15.42 -9.34
N ASN A 122 16.02 -16.72 -9.46
CA ASN A 122 15.78 -17.38 -10.75
C ASN A 122 14.27 -17.46 -11.11
N MET A 123 13.39 -17.15 -10.16
CA MET A 123 11.95 -17.22 -10.34
C MET A 123 11.44 -16.00 -11.12
N TYR A 124 10.98 -16.22 -12.36
CA TYR A 124 10.50 -15.15 -13.24
C TYR A 124 11.51 -14.04 -13.54
N ALA A 125 12.83 -14.32 -13.51
CA ALA A 125 13.88 -13.36 -13.86
C ALA A 125 13.94 -13.04 -15.38
N ASP A 126 12.81 -12.64 -15.98
CA ASP A 126 12.69 -12.09 -17.33
C ASP A 126 12.53 -10.56 -17.28
N ALA A 127 12.75 -9.88 -18.41
CA ALA A 127 12.95 -8.41 -18.41
C ALA A 127 11.73 -7.55 -18.04
N GLY A 128 10.56 -8.15 -17.75
CA GLY A 128 9.30 -7.42 -17.57
C GLY A 128 8.61 -7.59 -16.23
N ARG A 129 8.94 -8.64 -15.47
CA ARG A 129 8.30 -9.00 -14.21
C ARG A 129 9.29 -9.73 -13.31
N ASP A 130 9.04 -9.72 -12.01
CA ASP A 130 9.89 -10.37 -11.02
C ASP A 130 9.05 -10.67 -9.76
N VAL A 131 9.49 -11.61 -8.93
CA VAL A 131 8.97 -11.77 -7.55
C VAL A 131 9.87 -11.05 -6.54
N VAL A 132 11.10 -10.73 -6.94
CA VAL A 132 12.08 -10.06 -6.11
C VAL A 132 12.03 -8.54 -6.33
N LEU A 133 11.84 -7.82 -5.24
CA LEU A 133 11.87 -6.37 -5.20
C LEU A 133 13.14 -5.90 -4.52
N THR A 134 13.84 -4.93 -5.10
CA THR A 134 15.07 -4.38 -4.51
C THR A 134 14.82 -2.97 -3.97
N SER A 135 15.31 -2.67 -2.76
CA SER A 135 15.24 -1.32 -2.20
C SER A 135 16.07 -0.35 -3.05
N SER A 136 15.41 0.72 -3.48
CA SER A 136 16.02 1.76 -4.33
C SER A 136 17.08 2.58 -3.58
N SER A 137 17.73 3.52 -4.28
CA SER A 137 18.71 4.46 -3.69
C SER A 137 18.16 5.33 -2.56
N ILE A 138 16.83 5.41 -2.43
CA ILE A 138 16.14 6.10 -1.34
C ILE A 138 15.56 5.14 -0.30
N GLY A 139 15.98 3.87 -0.31
CA GLY A 139 15.54 2.83 0.62
C GLY A 139 14.13 2.30 0.36
N ILE A 140 13.45 2.73 -0.70
CA ILE A 140 12.06 2.31 -0.95
C ILE A 140 12.02 1.00 -1.70
N VAL A 141 11.28 0.04 -1.14
CA VAL A 141 10.72 -1.15 -1.77
C VAL A 141 9.24 -0.85 -2.02
N ARG A 142 8.80 -0.76 -3.28
CA ARG A 142 7.44 -0.35 -3.64
C ARG A 142 6.66 -1.55 -4.15
N ILE A 143 5.46 -1.77 -3.63
CA ILE A 143 4.44 -2.64 -4.23
C ILE A 143 3.14 -1.85 -4.37
N SER A 144 2.54 -1.81 -5.55
CA SER A 144 1.27 -1.13 -5.83
C SER A 144 0.24 -2.08 -6.44
N GLY A 145 -1.04 -1.81 -6.25
CA GLY A 145 -2.10 -2.71 -6.69
C GLY A 145 -2.50 -3.73 -5.62
N LEU A 146 -2.39 -3.35 -4.35
CA LEU A 146 -2.76 -4.20 -3.21
C LEU A 146 -4.14 -3.83 -2.68
N ASP A 147 -4.84 -4.79 -2.10
CA ASP A 147 -6.09 -4.57 -1.39
C ASP A 147 -5.82 -4.22 0.09
N ASP A 148 -6.88 -3.88 0.83
CA ASP A 148 -6.83 -3.78 2.28
C ASP A 148 -6.84 -5.18 2.90
N ASP A 149 -5.66 -5.81 2.91
CA ASP A 149 -5.46 -7.16 3.41
C ASP A 149 -4.14 -7.27 4.21
N GLU A 150 -3.86 -8.47 4.68
CA GLU A 150 -2.64 -8.85 5.37
C GLU A 150 -1.59 -9.42 4.42
N TYR A 151 -0.36 -8.94 4.58
CA TYR A 151 0.79 -9.35 3.79
C TYR A 151 2.03 -9.54 4.66
N TYR A 152 3.04 -10.20 4.09
CA TYR A 152 4.33 -10.41 4.75
C TYR A 152 5.48 -10.00 3.82
N LEU A 153 6.29 -9.03 4.27
CA LEU A 153 7.51 -8.63 3.60
C LEU A 153 8.67 -9.52 4.08
N LEU A 154 9.08 -10.47 3.26
CA LEU A 154 10.21 -11.36 3.51
C LEU A 154 11.50 -10.72 2.96
N GLU A 155 12.46 -10.37 3.83
CA GLU A 155 13.80 -10.00 3.39
C GLU A 155 14.58 -11.26 3.02
N ILE A 156 14.99 -11.38 1.75
CA ILE A 156 15.74 -12.53 1.23
C ILE A 156 17.25 -12.23 1.09
N GLU A 157 17.61 -10.94 1.07
CA GLU A 157 19.00 -10.48 1.06
C GLU A 157 19.06 -9.11 1.75
N ALA A 158 19.88 -8.99 2.80
CA ALA A 158 20.10 -7.73 3.49
C ALA A 158 20.98 -6.77 2.66
N PRO A 159 20.94 -5.45 2.91
CA PRO A 159 21.95 -4.54 2.41
C PRO A 159 23.37 -4.98 2.81
N ALA A 160 24.35 -4.70 1.96
CA ALA A 160 25.74 -5.05 2.22
C ALA A 160 26.21 -4.51 3.59
N GLY A 161 26.76 -5.38 4.44
CA GLY A 161 27.25 -5.04 5.78
C GLY A 161 26.20 -5.04 6.89
N TYR A 162 24.96 -5.40 6.58
CA TYR A 162 23.87 -5.52 7.55
C TYR A 162 23.46 -6.97 7.78
N ASN A 163 22.89 -7.23 8.94
CA ASN A 163 22.28 -8.51 9.23
C ASN A 163 20.88 -8.60 8.61
N MET A 164 20.50 -9.79 8.16
CA MET A 164 19.18 -10.06 7.59
C MET A 164 18.11 -10.18 8.68
N LEU A 165 16.89 -9.72 8.38
CA LEU A 165 15.74 -9.94 9.24
C LEU A 165 15.50 -11.45 9.44
N LYS A 166 15.18 -11.85 10.67
CA LYS A 166 14.98 -13.27 11.01
C LYS A 166 13.63 -13.85 10.60
N ALA A 167 12.65 -12.97 10.38
CA ALA A 167 11.29 -13.35 10.03
C ALA A 167 10.69 -12.30 9.09
N PRO A 168 9.69 -12.67 8.28
CA PRO A 168 8.94 -11.71 7.49
C PRO A 168 8.28 -10.65 8.38
N VAL A 169 8.22 -9.42 7.89
CA VAL A 169 7.49 -8.33 8.56
C VAL A 169 6.02 -8.42 8.14
N LYS A 170 5.15 -8.67 9.12
CA LYS A 170 3.70 -8.66 8.92
C LYS A 170 3.21 -7.23 8.73
N VAL A 171 2.40 -7.00 7.69
CA VAL A 171 1.79 -5.71 7.38
C VAL A 171 0.32 -5.93 7.07
N SER A 172 -0.56 -5.36 7.89
CA SER A 172 -2.00 -5.34 7.62
C SER A 172 -2.38 -3.96 7.09
N ILE A 173 -2.77 -3.87 5.82
CA ILE A 173 -3.27 -2.63 5.21
C ILE A 173 -4.76 -2.51 5.56
N THR A 174 -5.20 -1.35 6.03
CA THR A 174 -6.59 -1.12 6.38
C THR A 174 -7.08 0.20 5.80
N SER A 175 -8.14 0.12 5.02
CA SER A 175 -8.84 1.27 4.48
C SER A 175 -10.02 1.67 5.37
N VAL A 176 -10.29 2.97 5.49
CA VAL A 176 -11.48 3.48 6.19
C VAL A 176 -12.39 4.17 5.19
N LEU A 177 -13.43 3.44 4.79
CA LEU A 177 -14.41 3.88 3.80
C LEU A 177 -15.68 4.44 4.44
N GLN A 178 -16.13 5.62 4.01
CA GLN A 178 -17.45 6.13 4.33
C GLN A 178 -18.45 5.82 3.22
N HIS A 179 -19.66 5.43 3.63
CA HIS A 179 -20.78 5.15 2.75
C HIS A 179 -21.60 6.42 2.50
N VAL A 180 -20.98 7.39 1.81
CA VAL A 180 -21.66 8.59 1.31
C VAL A 180 -21.91 8.47 -0.19
N ASN A 181 -22.88 9.23 -0.71
CA ASN A 181 -23.14 9.23 -2.15
C ASN A 181 -21.90 9.74 -2.91
N PHE A 182 -21.44 8.97 -3.89
CA PHE A 182 -20.36 9.36 -4.78
C PHE A 182 -20.95 10.04 -6.02
N TYR A 183 -20.46 11.25 -6.34
CA TYR A 183 -20.92 12.05 -7.47
C TYR A 183 -19.82 12.31 -8.50
N GLY A 184 -18.79 11.44 -8.52
CA GLY A 184 -17.69 11.48 -9.48
C GLY A 184 -16.46 12.30 -9.06
N SER A 185 -16.56 13.10 -7.99
CA SER A 185 -15.51 14.07 -7.61
C SER A 185 -15.25 14.21 -6.10
N ASN A 186 -15.95 13.44 -5.25
CA ASN A 186 -15.83 13.50 -3.79
C ASN A 186 -15.11 12.28 -3.18
N GLN A 187 -14.10 11.74 -3.86
CA GLN A 187 -13.37 10.55 -3.42
C GLN A 187 -12.72 10.71 -2.02
N ASP A 188 -12.25 11.91 -1.69
CA ASP A 188 -11.66 12.22 -0.38
C ASP A 188 -12.67 12.10 0.79
N GLN A 189 -13.98 12.06 0.49
CA GLN A 189 -15.02 11.76 1.48
C GLN A 189 -15.32 10.27 1.59
N ILE A 190 -14.93 9.48 0.59
CA ILE A 190 -15.12 8.02 0.57
C ILE A 190 -13.95 7.37 1.28
N LEU A 191 -12.71 7.54 0.79
CA LEU A 191 -11.52 7.04 1.47
C LEU A 191 -11.03 8.08 2.47
N THR A 192 -11.39 7.89 3.74
CA THR A 192 -11.12 8.87 4.79
C THR A 192 -9.83 8.62 5.55
N ASP A 193 -9.34 7.39 5.54
CA ASP A 193 -8.05 7.02 6.09
C ASP A 193 -7.54 5.75 5.40
N LEU A 194 -6.22 5.60 5.41
CA LEU A 194 -5.53 4.40 5.02
C LEU A 194 -4.33 4.27 5.95
N TYR A 195 -4.20 3.14 6.64
CA TYR A 195 -3.09 2.89 7.54
C TYR A 195 -2.58 1.46 7.43
N ALA A 196 -1.38 1.23 7.93
CA ALA A 196 -0.78 -0.08 8.04
C ALA A 196 -0.47 -0.42 9.51
N ILE A 197 -0.86 -1.61 9.95
CA ILE A 197 -0.44 -2.20 11.23
C ILE A 197 0.76 -3.10 10.96
N VAL A 198 1.86 -2.88 11.68
CA VAL A 198 3.10 -3.65 11.51
C VAL A 198 3.29 -4.59 12.69
N ASN A 199 3.46 -5.88 12.41
CA ASN A 199 3.59 -6.97 13.41
C ASN A 199 2.60 -6.83 14.58
N ASP A 200 1.32 -6.64 14.25
CA ASP A 200 0.20 -6.53 15.20
C ASP A 200 0.28 -5.36 16.20
N ASP A 201 1.16 -4.37 15.98
CA ASP A 201 1.16 -3.13 16.77
C ASP A 201 0.04 -2.18 16.33
N ALA A 202 -1.17 -2.49 16.79
CA ALA A 202 -2.35 -1.66 16.57
C ALA A 202 -2.36 -0.37 17.40
N GLU A 203 -1.46 -0.22 18.39
CA GLU A 203 -1.35 1.03 19.17
C GLU A 203 -0.61 2.12 18.37
N ASN A 204 0.22 1.73 17.41
CA ASN A 204 1.06 2.63 16.61
C ASN A 204 0.93 2.40 15.09
N PRO A 205 -0.27 2.56 14.51
CA PRO A 205 -0.48 2.38 13.08
C PRO A 205 0.27 3.42 12.22
N MET A 206 0.79 2.98 11.08
CA MET A 206 1.44 3.82 10.08
C MET A 206 0.40 4.39 9.13
N HIS A 207 -0.09 5.58 9.42
CA HIS A 207 -1.06 6.28 8.57
C HIS A 207 -0.44 6.78 7.27
N CYS A 208 -1.25 6.79 6.20
CA CYS A 208 -0.92 7.47 4.97
C CYS A 208 -0.62 8.95 5.26
N THR A 209 0.52 9.43 4.76
CA THR A 209 0.95 10.82 4.97
C THR A 209 0.06 11.83 4.24
N MET A 210 -0.68 11.37 3.23
CA MET A 210 -1.67 12.16 2.50
C MET A 210 -3.07 11.71 2.91
N LEU A 211 -3.86 12.58 3.53
CA LEU A 211 -5.28 12.31 3.76
C LEU A 211 -5.97 12.01 2.42
N GLY A 212 -6.70 10.90 2.35
CA GLY A 212 -7.31 10.39 1.09
C GLY A 212 -6.31 9.80 0.09
N GLY A 213 -5.01 9.76 0.41
CA GLY A 213 -3.99 9.09 -0.39
C GLY A 213 -4.01 7.59 -0.21
N GLY A 214 -3.57 6.85 -1.23
CA GLY A 214 -3.59 5.38 -1.22
C GLY A 214 -2.23 4.73 -0.94
N THR A 215 -1.28 5.45 -0.32
CA THR A 215 0.09 4.94 -0.10
C THR A 215 0.47 4.90 1.37
N VAL A 216 0.69 3.71 1.92
CA VAL A 216 1.25 3.52 3.27
C VAL A 216 2.75 3.24 3.18
N THR A 217 3.50 3.70 4.18
CA THR A 217 4.95 3.48 4.25
C THR A 217 5.29 2.87 5.61
N VAL A 218 5.92 1.69 5.59
CA VAL A 218 6.31 0.95 6.79
C VAL A 218 7.84 0.98 6.94
N PRO A 219 8.39 1.33 8.11
CA PRO A 219 9.83 1.34 8.33
C PRO A 219 10.39 -0.08 8.50
N LEU A 220 11.50 -0.37 7.83
CA LEU A 220 12.19 -1.68 7.83
C LEU A 220 13.65 -1.50 8.25
N ALA A 221 13.93 -1.67 9.54
CA ALA A 221 15.26 -1.48 10.12
C ALA A 221 16.16 -2.70 9.90
N ASN A 222 17.42 -2.49 9.48
CA ASN A 222 18.47 -3.49 9.68
C ASN A 222 19.57 -2.89 10.54
N PHE A 223 20.24 -3.76 11.29
CA PHE A 223 21.35 -3.40 12.16
C PHE A 223 22.64 -4.03 11.63
N SER A 224 23.72 -3.26 11.64
CA SER A 224 25.08 -3.72 11.34
C SER A 224 25.79 -4.22 12.62
N GLY A 225 26.78 -5.11 12.48
CA GLY A 225 27.60 -5.60 13.61
C GLY A 225 27.29 -7.03 14.08
N THR A 226 27.93 -7.46 15.18
CA THR A 226 27.92 -8.86 15.70
C THR A 226 26.72 -9.21 16.57
N THR A 227 25.87 -8.23 16.90
CA THR A 227 24.61 -8.47 17.60
C THR A 227 23.60 -9.02 16.60
N LEU A 228 23.11 -10.23 16.87
CA LEU A 228 21.99 -10.83 16.15
C LEU A 228 20.87 -9.80 16.01
N PRO A 229 20.31 -9.54 14.81
CA PRO A 229 19.10 -8.76 14.71
C PRO A 229 18.03 -9.58 15.40
N GLU A 230 17.70 -9.22 16.63
CA GLU A 230 16.38 -9.56 17.13
C GLU A 230 15.41 -8.86 16.18
N THR A 231 14.38 -9.57 15.72
CA THR A 231 13.13 -8.91 15.37
C THR A 231 12.67 -8.25 16.66
N GLY A 232 13.29 -7.12 16.99
CA GLY A 232 13.22 -6.49 18.28
C GLY A 232 11.76 -6.17 18.53
N GLY A 233 11.26 -6.52 19.73
CA GLY A 233 9.94 -6.13 20.16
C GLY A 233 9.75 -4.65 19.80
N ILE A 234 8.80 -4.40 18.90
CA ILE A 234 8.52 -3.10 18.28
C ILE A 234 8.45 -1.95 19.30
N GLY A 235 8.17 -2.26 20.55
CA GLY A 235 8.12 -1.33 21.67
C GLY A 235 9.35 -0.44 21.86
N THR A 236 10.55 -0.71 21.32
CA THR A 236 11.69 0.23 21.42
C THR A 236 11.97 1.03 20.15
N THR A 237 11.65 0.52 18.96
CA THR A 237 11.90 1.23 17.69
C THR A 237 10.79 2.25 17.37
N ILE A 238 9.55 1.98 17.78
CA ILE A 238 8.43 2.89 17.55
C ILE A 238 8.49 4.16 18.41
N PHE A 239 9.17 4.16 19.56
CA PHE A 239 9.39 5.40 20.31
C PHE A 239 10.12 6.47 19.50
N PHE A 240 10.95 6.09 18.53
CA PHE A 240 11.63 7.04 17.65
C PHE A 240 10.72 7.52 16.50
N ALA A 241 9.98 6.62 15.85
CA ALA A 241 9.07 6.97 14.76
C ALA A 241 7.82 7.78 15.22
N ALA A 242 7.17 7.40 16.32
CA ALA A 242 5.98 8.09 16.84
C ALA A 242 6.30 9.50 17.36
N GLY A 243 7.52 9.72 17.87
CA GLY A 243 8.00 11.05 18.27
C GLY A 243 8.03 12.05 17.11
N GLY A 244 8.38 11.59 15.90
CA GLY A 244 8.36 12.40 14.68
C GLY A 244 6.95 12.76 14.20
N VAL A 245 6.01 11.81 14.24
CA VAL A 245 4.60 12.05 13.86
C VAL A 245 3.92 13.05 14.79
N LEU A 246 4.17 12.95 16.11
CA LEU A 246 3.68 13.95 17.07
C LEU A 246 4.28 15.34 16.80
N ALA A 247 5.54 15.44 16.40
CA ALA A 247 6.19 16.71 16.10
C ALA A 247 5.64 17.35 14.80
N VAL A 248 5.40 16.56 13.75
CA VAL A 248 4.82 17.04 12.48
C VAL A 248 3.34 17.42 12.66
N GLY A 249 2.56 16.59 13.37
CA GLY A 249 1.17 16.87 13.73
C GLY A 249 1.03 18.13 14.59
N ALA A 250 1.88 18.30 15.61
CA ALA A 250 1.93 19.52 16.41
C ALA A 250 2.35 20.75 15.58
N GLY A 251 3.27 20.58 14.62
CA GLY A 251 3.68 21.62 13.68
C GLY A 251 2.54 22.11 12.80
N ILE A 252 1.79 21.20 12.19
CA ILE A 252 0.61 21.52 11.37
C ILE A 252 -0.47 22.19 12.23
N LEU A 253 -0.75 21.67 13.42
CA LEU A 253 -1.78 22.19 14.32
C LEU A 253 -1.43 23.59 14.87
N LEU A 254 -0.14 23.86 15.13
CA LEU A 254 0.36 25.18 15.51
C LEU A 254 0.27 26.19 14.36
N VAL A 255 0.59 25.79 13.12
CA VAL A 255 0.47 26.65 11.93
C VAL A 255 -0.99 26.99 11.64
N VAL A 256 -1.91 26.02 11.74
CA VAL A 256 -3.36 26.25 11.58
C VAL A 256 -3.88 27.20 12.67
N ARG A 257 -3.52 26.98 13.95
CA ARG A 257 -3.89 27.90 15.04
C ARG A 257 -3.32 29.32 14.86
N LYS A 258 -2.12 29.46 14.32
CA LYS A 258 -1.49 30.77 14.10
C LYS A 258 -2.19 31.56 12.99
N ARG A 259 -2.65 30.89 11.92
CA ARG A 259 -3.43 31.51 10.83
C ARG A 259 -4.82 31.96 11.28
N VAL A 260 -5.53 31.14 12.08
CA VAL A 260 -6.85 31.50 12.64
C VAL A 260 -6.77 32.72 13.59
N LYS A 261 -5.63 32.94 14.26
CA LYS A 261 -5.42 34.10 15.13
C LYS A 261 -5.03 35.38 14.36
N SER A 262 -4.46 35.26 13.16
CA SER A 262 -4.11 36.40 12.31
C SER A 262 -5.27 36.88 11.44
N GLU A 263 -6.28 36.04 11.18
CA GLU A 263 -7.49 36.44 10.45
C GLU A 263 -8.55 37.11 11.34
N ASN A 264 -8.41 37.01 12.67
CA ASN A 264 -9.29 37.64 13.66
C ASN A 264 -8.69 38.89 14.32
N LYS A 265 -7.87 39.66 13.59
CA LYS A 265 -7.30 40.94 14.05
C LYS A 265 -7.45 42.04 13.01
#